data_AF-A0A917M5R1-F1
#
_entry.id   AF-A0A917M5R1-F1
#
_cell.length_a   1.000
_cell.length_b   1.000
_cell.length_c   1.000
_cell.angle_alpha   90.00
_cell.angle_beta   90.00
_cell.angle_gamma   90.00
#
_symmetry.space_group_name_H-M   'P 1'
#
loop_
_entity.id
_entity.type
_entity.pdbx_description
1 polymer ?
#
loop_
_entity_poly.entity_id
_entity_poly.type
_entity_poly.pdbx_seq_one_letter_code
_entity_poly.pdbx_strand_id
1 'polypeptide(L)' 'MDEFFRLMEKLELETVPLLAGNFQLPDTIDEILGLADGDAELSPPNKQVAREGLVFRNADCTVSFKVISNKFLLKGAN' A
#
# COMPACT_ATOMS: atom_id res chain seq x y z
N MET A 1 -14.81 -3.13 4.86
CA MET A 1 -13.55 -3.90 4.75
C MET A 1 -13.65 -5.33 5.30
N ASP A 2 -14.25 -5.58 6.47
CA ASP A 2 -14.36 -6.93 7.04
C ASP A 2 -15.03 -7.97 6.13
N GLU A 3 -16.10 -7.57 5.43
CA GLU A 3 -16.79 -8.44 4.47
C GLU A 3 -15.86 -8.90 3.32
N PHE A 4 -14.99 -8.01 2.85
CA PHE A 4 -14.03 -8.33 1.79
C PHE A 4 -13.06 -9.42 2.24
N PHE A 5 -12.44 -9.26 3.42
CA PHE A 5 -11.49 -10.27 3.92
C PHE A 5 -12.16 -11.61 4.21
N ARG A 6 -13.38 -11.62 4.77
CA ARG A 6 -14.15 -12.86 4.96
C ARG A 6 -14.45 -13.55 3.64
N LEU A 7 -14.77 -12.79 2.59
CA LEU A 7 -15.01 -13.34 1.26
C LEU A 7 -13.74 -13.93 0.67
N MET A 8 -12.60 -13.24 0.76
CA MET A 8 -11.32 -13.72 0.23
C MET A 8 -10.85 -14.98 0.97
N GLU A 9 -11.00 -15.04 2.29
CA GLU A 9 -10.72 -16.23 3.10
C GLU A 9 -11.60 -17.41 2.67
N LYS A 10 -12.92 -17.19 2.52
CA LYS A 10 -13.85 -18.23 2.05
C LYS A 10 -13.51 -18.76 0.65
N LEU A 11 -12.94 -17.92 -0.21
CA LEU A 11 -12.57 -18.26 -1.57
C LEU A 11 -11.12 -18.75 -1.70
N GLU A 12 -10.36 -18.80 -0.59
CA GLU A 12 -8.95 -19.17 -0.57
C GLU A 12 -8.08 -18.31 -1.52
N LEU A 13 -8.40 -17.01 -1.59
CA LEU A 13 -7.68 -16.04 -2.43
C LEU A 13 -6.71 -15.19 -1.62
N GLU A 14 -5.50 -15.03 -2.15
CA GLU A 14 -4.52 -14.10 -1.62
C GLU A 14 -4.91 -12.64 -1.92
N THR A 15 -4.50 -11.74 -1.03
CA THR A 15 -4.72 -10.29 -1.20
C THR A 15 -3.42 -9.53 -1.02
N VAL A 16 -3.41 -8.28 -1.48
CA VAL A 16 -2.32 -7.37 -1.13
C VAL A 16 -2.29 -7.17 0.40
N PRO A 17 -1.11 -7.02 1.02
CA PRO A 17 -0.99 -6.82 2.47
C PRO A 17 -1.77 -5.59 2.96
N LEU A 18 -2.58 -5.77 4.01
CA LEU A 18 -3.15 -4.65 4.75
C LEU A 18 -2.13 -4.15 5.77
N LEU A 19 -1.54 -2.98 5.50
CA LEU A 19 -0.49 -2.42 6.37
C LEU A 19 -1.04 -1.78 7.65
N ALA A 20 -2.21 -1.16 7.58
CA ALA A 20 -2.87 -0.53 8.73
C ALA A 20 -4.39 -0.46 8.53
N GLY A 21 -5.17 -0.94 9.51
CA GLY A 21 -6.64 -0.84 9.50
C GLY A 21 -7.18 0.48 10.08
N ASN A 22 -6.45 1.06 11.04
CA ASN A 22 -6.76 2.36 11.66
C ASN A 22 -5.60 3.30 11.37
N PHE A 23 -5.72 4.09 10.30
CA PHE A 23 -4.69 5.02 9.87
C PHE A 23 -5.26 6.43 9.76
N GLN A 24 -4.61 7.38 10.43
CA GLN A 24 -4.90 8.80 10.29
C GLN A 24 -3.95 9.37 9.24
N LEU A 25 -4.50 10.08 8.24
CA LEU A 25 -3.68 10.75 7.24
C LEU A 25 -2.80 11.82 7.91
N PRO A 26 -1.54 11.98 7.49
CA PRO A 26 -0.68 13.07 7.93
C PRO A 26 -1.20 14.42 7.39
N ASP A 27 -0.70 15.52 7.94
CA ASP A 27 -1.19 16.87 7.64
C ASP A 27 -0.72 17.38 6.28
N THR A 28 0.36 16.81 5.72
CA THR A 28 0.97 17.30 4.48
C THR A 28 1.17 16.23 3.41
N ILE A 29 1.25 16.69 2.15
CA ILE A 29 1.53 15.82 0.99
C ILE A 29 2.97 15.29 1.04
N ASP A 30 3.93 16.09 1.52
CA ASP A 30 5.33 15.66 1.60
C ASP A 30 5.52 14.51 2.59
N GLU A 31 4.81 14.55 3.71
CA GLU A 31 4.81 13.46 4.69
C GLU A 31 4.23 12.17 4.10
N ILE A 32 3.09 12.24 3.40
CA ILE A 32 2.49 11.02 2.82
C ILE A 32 3.31 10.46 1.66
N LEU A 33 3.98 11.33 0.87
CA LEU A 33 4.96 10.90 -0.14
C LEU A 33 6.16 10.21 0.51
N GLY A 34 6.62 10.68 1.67
CA GLY A 34 7.66 10.02 2.46
C GLY A 34 7.27 8.61 2.89
N LEU A 35 5.99 8.37 3.21
CA LEU A 35 5.47 7.04 3.57
C LEU A 35 5.42 6.07 2.38
N ALA A 36 5.30 6.57 1.15
CA ALA A 36 5.25 5.71 -0.04
C ALA A 36 6.58 5.00 -0.29
N ASP A 37 7.70 5.60 0.10
CA ASP A 37 9.02 4.97 0.05
C ASP A 37 9.11 3.76 0.98
N GLY A 38 9.79 2.70 0.53
CA GLY A 38 10.07 1.52 1.34
C GLY A 38 10.16 0.23 0.52
N ASP A 39 10.33 -0.87 1.22
CA ASP A 39 10.28 -2.20 0.63
C ASP A 39 8.84 -2.73 0.59
N ALA A 40 8.58 -3.62 -0.36
CA ALA A 40 7.35 -4.38 -0.43
C ALA A 40 7.31 -5.41 0.70
N GLU A 41 6.16 -5.53 1.38
CA GLU A 41 5.98 -6.45 2.52
C GLU A 41 6.23 -7.92 2.15
N LEU A 42 5.93 -8.27 0.89
CA LEU A 42 6.11 -9.61 0.33
C LEU A 42 7.48 -9.78 -0.36
N SER A 43 8.49 -9.03 0.07
CA SER A 43 9.86 -9.19 -0.42
C SER A 43 10.38 -10.61 -0.11
N PRO A 44 11.07 -11.28 -1.05
CA PRO A 44 11.65 -12.60 -0.80
C PRO A 44 12.72 -12.53 0.31
N PRO A 45 12.98 -13.63 1.05
CA PRO A 45 13.93 -13.65 2.18
C PRO A 45 15.34 -13.13 1.87
N ASN A 46 15.76 -13.19 0.61
CA ASN A 46 17.11 -12.80 0.17
C ASN A 46 17.11 -11.60 -0.79
N LYS A 47 16.01 -10.84 -0.88
CA LYS A 47 15.91 -9.69 -1.79
C LYS A 47 14.95 -8.64 -1.25
N GLN A 48 15.45 -7.43 -1.05
CA GLN A 48 14.59 -6.27 -0.83
C GLN A 48 14.09 -5.74 -2.17
N VAL A 49 12.77 -5.71 -2.33
CA VAL A 49 12.11 -5.17 -3.52
C VAL A 49 11.45 -3.86 -3.12
N ALA A 50 11.92 -2.74 -3.65
CA ALA A 50 11.27 -1.45 -3.46
C ALA A 50 9.82 -1.50 -3.94
N ARG A 51 8.87 -1.06 -3.10
CA ARG A 51 7.46 -0.96 -3.50
C ARG A 51 7.24 0.25 -4.41
N GLU A 52 6.25 0.17 -5.30
CA GLU A 52 5.82 1.31 -6.13
C GLU A 52 5.24 2.43 -5.26
N GLY A 53 4.48 2.06 -4.22
CA GLY A 53 3.83 3.02 -3.34
C GLY A 53 2.78 2.35 -2.46
N LEU A 54 1.81 3.16 -2.04
CA LEU A 54 0.73 2.78 -1.13
C LEU A 54 -0.64 3.14 -1.72
N VAL A 55 -1.65 2.33 -1.39
CA VAL A 55 -3.05 2.60 -1.69
C VAL A 55 -3.79 2.88 -0.39
N PHE A 56 -4.47 4.03 -0.35
CA PHE A 56 -5.33 4.42 0.77
C PHE A 56 -6.78 4.27 0.33
N ARG A 57 -7.59 3.64 1.18
CA ARG A 57 -9.03 3.49 0.99
C ARG A 57 -9.71 3.59 2.34
N ASN A 58 -10.80 4.35 2.39
CA ASN A 58 -11.64 4.41 3.59
C ASN A 58 -12.52 3.16 3.71
N ALA A 59 -13.03 2.90 4.92
CA ALA A 59 -13.66 1.63 5.27
C ALA A 59 -14.96 1.32 4.52
N ASP A 60 -15.67 2.36 4.07
CA ASP A 60 -16.90 2.34 3.28
C ASP A 60 -16.64 2.33 1.76
N CYS A 61 -15.37 2.32 1.34
CA CYS A 61 -14.93 2.25 -0.06
C CYS A 61 -15.37 3.43 -0.94
N THR A 62 -15.70 4.58 -0.36
CA THR A 62 -16.15 5.77 -1.12
C THR A 62 -15.00 6.65 -1.61
N VAL A 63 -13.86 6.62 -0.93
CA VAL A 63 -12.67 7.41 -1.26
C VAL A 63 -11.47 6.48 -1.35
N SER A 64 -10.72 6.59 -2.45
CA SER A 64 -9.42 5.96 -2.57
C SER A 64 -8.46 6.80 -3.38
N PHE A 65 -7.19 6.76 -2.98
CA PHE A 65 -6.11 7.38 -3.73
C PHE A 65 -4.83 6.55 -3.57
N LYS A 66 -3.89 6.79 -4.49
CA LYS A 66 -2.58 6.16 -4.48
C LYS A 66 -1.52 7.21 -4.21
N VAL A 67 -0.49 6.83 -3.46
CA VAL A 67 0.69 7.65 -3.23
C VAL A 67 1.87 6.85 -3.72
N ILE A 68 2.54 7.36 -4.76
CA ILE A 68 3.60 6.66 -5.48
C ILE A 68 4.95 7.20 -5.01
N SER A 69 5.89 6.29 -4.74
CA SER A 69 7.26 6.63 -4.36
C SER A 69 7.96 7.35 -5.51
N ASN A 70 8.43 8.57 -5.25
CA ASN A 70 9.25 9.31 -6.20
C ASN A 70 10.57 8.57 -6.49
N LYS A 71 11.15 7.87 -5.51
CA LYS A 71 12.35 7.05 -5.71
C LYS A 71 12.09 5.89 -6.66
N PHE A 72 10.94 5.24 -6.55
CA PHE A 72 10.55 4.18 -7.47
C PHE A 72 10.40 4.73 -8.90
N LEU A 73 9.70 5.86 -9.07
CA LEU A 73 9.51 6.50 -10.38
C LEU A 73 10.83 6.88 -11.05
N LEU A 74 11.75 7.50 -10.30
CA LEU A 74 13.05 7.93 -10.82
C LEU A 74 13.95 6.75 -11.24
N LYS A 75 13.77 5.57 -10.65
CA LYS A 75 14.49 4.36 -11.06
C LYS A 75 14.00 3.80 -12.40
N GLY A 76 12.72 4.02 -12.73
CA GLY A 76 12.11 3.58 -13.98
C GLY A 76 12.34 4.53 -15.17
N ALA A 77 12.79 5.75 -14.92
CA ALA A 77 13.15 6.74 -15.94
C ALA A 77 14.59 6.50 -16.44
N ASN A 78 14.77 5.53 -17.34
CA ASN A 78 15.98 5.40 -18.16
C ASN A 78 15.61 5.55 -19.64
#